data_AF-A0A957HFH5-F1
#
_entry.id   AF-A0A957HFH5-F1
#
_cell.length_a   1.000
_cell.length_b   1.000
_cell.length_c   1.000
_cell.angle_alpha   90.00
_cell.angle_beta   90.00
_cell.angle_gamma   90.00
#
_symmetry.space_group_name_H-M   'P 1'
#
loop_
_entity.id
_entity.type
_entity.pdbx_description
1 polymer ?
#
loop_
_entity_poly.entity_id
_entity_poly.type
_entity_poly.pdbx_seq_one_letter_code
_entity_poly.pdbx_strand_id
1 'polypeptide(L)'
;ITTIEGLATVTDDGTEILHPVQQAFLDEQVPQCSWCMSGQMMTAAAFLQDNPNPTEDEIVTAMGGNYCRCGCYVRIKSAVARAAETMQEAES
;
A
#
# COMPACT_ATOMS: atom_id res chain seq x y z
N ILE A 1 10.34 14.64 2.49
CA ILE A 1 9.08 14.21 3.14
C ILE A 1 8.10 13.94 2.02
N THR A 2 7.50 12.75 2.00
CA THR A 2 6.56 12.31 0.96
C THR A 2 5.20 12.05 1.59
N THR A 3 4.13 12.41 0.89
CA THR A 3 2.73 12.15 1.28
C THR A 3 2.05 11.27 0.21
N ILE A 4 0.76 10.96 0.39
CA ILE A 4 0.02 10.04 -0.49
C ILE A 4 0.01 10.50 -1.96
N GLU A 5 -0.03 11.81 -2.19
CA GLU A 5 0.00 12.43 -3.51
C GLU A 5 1.34 12.24 -4.22
N GLY A 6 2.41 12.01 -3.46
CA GLY A 6 3.76 11.81 -3.99
C GLY A 6 4.15 10.35 -4.21
N LEU A 7 3.22 9.39 -4.00
CA LEU A 7 3.50 7.98 -4.28
C LEU A 7 3.41 7.64 -5.77
N ALA A 8 2.45 8.23 -6.48
CA ALA A 8 2.32 8.03 -7.92
C ALA A 8 3.44 8.77 -8.66
N THR A 9 3.90 8.19 -9.76
CA THR A 9 4.83 8.85 -10.69
C THR A 9 4.05 9.40 -11.87
N VAL A 10 4.36 10.64 -12.27
CA VAL A 10 3.80 11.24 -13.49
C VAL A 10 4.90 11.30 -14.54
N THR A 11 4.66 10.71 -15.70
CA THR A 11 5.59 10.69 -16.84
C THR A 11 5.57 12.03 -17.59
N ASP A 12 6.55 12.26 -18.48
CA ASP A 12 6.68 13.50 -19.26
C ASP A 12 5.46 13.79 -20.16
N ASP A 13 4.73 12.76 -20.58
CA ASP A 13 3.49 12.86 -21.37
C ASP A 13 2.22 13.04 -20.50
N GLY A 14 2.39 13.15 -19.17
CA GLY A 14 1.32 13.38 -18.21
C GLY A 14 0.58 12.11 -17.76
N THR A 15 1.06 10.92 -18.10
CA THR A 15 0.49 9.66 -17.64
C THR A 15 0.82 9.43 -16.17
N GLU A 16 -0.20 9.15 -15.35
CA GLU A 16 -0.03 8.79 -13.94
C GLU A 16 0.14 7.29 -13.78
N ILE A 17 1.25 6.87 -13.18
CA ILE A 17 1.57 5.49 -12.83
C ILE A 17 1.46 5.38 -11.31
N LEU A 18 0.46 4.64 -10.85
CA LEU A 18 0.24 4.41 -9.43
C LEU A 18 1.38 3.61 -8.82
N HIS A 19 1.71 3.93 -7.57
CA HIS A 19 2.59 3.08 -6.77
C HIS A 19 1.98 1.68 -6.59
N PRO A 20 2.76 0.58 -6.53
CA PRO A 20 2.23 -0.77 -6.34
C PRO A 20 1.27 -0.89 -5.15
N VAL A 21 1.55 -0.21 -4.04
CA VAL A 21 0.63 -0.11 -2.90
C VAL A 21 -0.72 0.53 -3.25
N GLN A 22 -0.72 1.64 -4.00
CA GLN A 22 -1.96 2.29 -4.42
C GLN A 22 -2.77 1.37 -5.34
N GLN A 23 -2.11 0.73 -6.31
CA GLN A 23 -2.76 -0.21 -7.23
C GLN A 23 -3.32 -1.43 -6.49
N ALA A 24 -2.55 -2.04 -5.59
CA ALA A 24 -3.01 -3.21 -4.84
C ALA A 24 -4.24 -2.90 -3.96
N PHE A 25 -4.32 -1.70 -3.37
CA PHE A 25 -5.49 -1.30 -2.59
C PHE A 25 -6.74 -1.13 -3.47
N LEU A 26 -6.58 -0.72 -4.73
CA LEU A 26 -7.68 -0.69 -5.71
C LEU A 26 -8.09 -2.10 -6.10
N ASP A 27 -7.13 -2.95 -6.45
CA ASP A 27 -7.37 -4.33 -6.91
C ASP A 27 -8.05 -5.19 -5.83
N GLU A 28 -7.64 -5.02 -4.57
CA GLU A 28 -8.23 -5.70 -3.41
C GLU A 28 -9.51 -5.01 -2.89
N GLN A 29 -9.95 -3.93 -3.53
CA GLN A 29 -11.14 -3.17 -3.16
C GLN A 29 -11.16 -2.81 -1.66
N VAL A 30 -10.03 -2.29 -1.18
CA VAL A 30 -9.83 -1.91 0.23
C VAL A 30 -10.66 -0.68 0.63
N PRO A 31 -10.69 0.41 -0.16
CA PRO A 31 -11.37 1.64 0.24
C PRO A 31 -12.87 1.46 0.48
N GLN A 32 -13.34 1.98 1.62
CA GLN A 32 -14.77 2.17 1.92
C GLN A 32 -15.05 3.66 2.16
N CYS A 33 -15.00 4.12 3.42
CA CYS A 33 -15.12 5.56 3.72
C CYS A 33 -13.83 6.36 3.44
N SER A 34 -12.75 5.67 3.13
CA SER A 34 -11.42 6.19 2.77
C SER A 34 -10.67 7.04 3.80
N TRP A 35 -11.24 7.34 4.97
CA TRP A 35 -10.59 8.23 5.95
C TRP A 35 -9.21 7.76 6.41
N CYS A 36 -9.02 6.45 6.59
CA CYS A 36 -7.73 5.90 7.02
C CYS A 36 -6.76 5.57 5.87
N MET A 37 -7.18 5.69 4.59
CA MET A 37 -6.45 5.06 3.48
C MET A 37 -5.08 5.68 3.24
N SER A 38 -4.95 7.00 3.38
CA SER A 38 -3.64 7.66 3.25
C SER A 38 -2.65 7.15 4.29
N GLY A 39 -3.06 7.00 5.55
CA GLY A 39 -2.20 6.45 6.61
C GLY A 39 -1.84 4.98 6.36
N GLN A 40 -2.81 4.18 5.93
CA GLN A 40 -2.58 2.77 5.59
C GLN A 40 -1.58 2.63 4.44
N MET A 41 -1.81 3.33 3.32
CA MET A 41 -0.95 3.25 2.12
C MET A 41 0.45 3.79 2.38
N MET A 42 0.58 4.91 3.11
CA MET A 42 1.90 5.47 3.43
C MET A 42 2.70 4.57 4.38
N THR A 43 2.04 3.95 5.36
CA THR A 43 2.69 2.98 6.27
C THR A 43 3.14 1.74 5.50
N ALA A 44 2.28 1.21 4.63
CA ALA A 44 2.61 0.07 3.77
C ALA A 44 3.78 0.38 2.84
N ALA A 45 3.79 1.54 2.17
CA ALA A 45 4.87 1.92 1.27
C ALA A 45 6.22 2.03 2.00
N ALA A 46 6.26 2.68 3.16
CA ALA A 46 7.48 2.77 3.97
C ALA A 46 7.92 1.40 4.49
N PHE A 47 6.98 0.59 4.99
CA PHE A 47 7.27 -0.76 5.48
C PHE A 47 7.85 -1.67 4.38
N LEU A 48 7.27 -1.67 3.19
CA LEU A 48 7.72 -2.51 2.07
C LEU A 48 9.05 -2.04 1.46
N GLN A 49 9.39 -0.76 1.59
CA GLN A 49 10.71 -0.26 1.22
C GLN A 49 11.81 -0.87 2.11
N ASP A 50 11.53 -1.06 3.39
CA ASP A 50 12.49 -1.64 4.35
C ASP A 50 12.42 -3.18 4.40
N ASN A 51 11.25 -3.76 4.16
CA ASN A 51 11.00 -5.20 4.16
C ASN A 51 10.23 -5.61 2.89
N PRO A 52 10.93 -5.87 1.76
CA PRO A 52 10.29 -6.18 0.48
C PRO A 52 9.65 -7.58 0.44
N ASN A 53 9.97 -8.48 1.38
CA ASN A 53 9.41 -9.83 1.44
C ASN A 53 8.83 -10.16 2.82
N PRO A 54 7.78 -9.43 3.25
CA PRO A 54 7.26 -9.56 4.59
C PRO A 54 6.42 -10.83 4.75
N THR A 55 6.45 -11.38 5.95
CA THR A 55 5.48 -12.39 6.40
C THR A 55 4.14 -11.75 6.75
N GLU A 56 3.10 -12.56 6.84
CA GLU A 56 1.76 -12.09 7.23
C GLU A 56 1.75 -11.39 8.61
N ASP A 57 2.44 -11.96 9.59
CA ASP A 57 2.50 -11.41 10.95
C ASP A 57 3.24 -10.08 11.00
N GLU A 58 4.26 -9.90 10.17
CA GLU A 58 4.99 -8.63 10.03
C GLU A 58 4.10 -7.56 9.40
N ILE A 59 3.29 -7.90 8.38
CA ILE A 59 2.30 -6.99 7.81
C ILE A 59 1.30 -6.56 8.89
N VAL A 60 0.72 -7.50 9.64
CA VAL A 60 -0.24 -7.18 10.71
C VAL A 60 0.38 -6.26 11.75
N THR A 61 1.63 -6.53 12.14
CA THR A 61 2.36 -5.71 13.11
C THR A 61 2.62 -4.31 12.58
N ALA A 62 3.13 -4.17 11.35
CA ALA A 62 3.43 -2.89 10.73
C ALA A 62 2.19 -2.00 10.57
N MET A 63 1.05 -2.60 10.20
CA MET A 63 -0.20 -1.87 9.98
C MET A 63 -0.97 -1.57 11.28
N GLY A 64 -0.55 -2.13 12.42
CA GLY A 64 -1.25 -2.05 13.71
C GLY A 64 -1.45 -0.64 14.27
N GLY A 65 -0.64 0.34 13.83
CA GLY A 65 -0.80 1.75 14.20
C GLY A 65 -1.91 2.49 13.45
N ASN A 66 -2.47 1.89 12.39
CA ASN A 66 -3.47 2.54 11.54
C ASN A 66 -4.86 1.91 11.74
N TYR A 67 -5.74 2.64 12.42
CA TYR A 67 -7.08 2.15 12.72
C TYR A 67 -8.06 2.34 11.56
N CYS A 68 -8.83 1.30 11.25
CA CYS A 68 -9.89 1.31 10.25
C CYS A 68 -11.25 1.05 10.92
N ARG A 69 -12.18 2.01 10.84
CA ARG A 69 -13.53 1.82 11.42
C ARG A 69 -14.48 1.01 10.53
N CYS A 70 -14.20 0.93 9.24
CA CYS A 70 -14.93 0.10 8.28
C CYS A 70 -14.62 -1.40 8.40
N GLY A 71 -13.55 -1.77 9.13
CA GLY A 71 -13.17 -3.17 9.33
C GLY A 71 -12.45 -3.82 8.15
N CYS A 72 -11.76 -3.04 7.30
CA CYS A 72 -11.10 -3.56 6.09
C CYS A 72 -9.78 -4.32 6.32
N TYR A 73 -9.44 -4.69 7.56
CA TYR A 73 -8.09 -5.18 7.91
C TYR A 73 -7.63 -6.40 7.11
N VAL A 74 -8.53 -7.35 6.81
CA VAL A 74 -8.19 -8.51 5.98
C VAL A 74 -7.79 -8.08 4.57
N ARG A 75 -8.50 -7.13 3.97
CA ARG A 75 -8.19 -6.61 2.62
C ARG A 75 -6.95 -5.74 2.62
N ILE A 76 -6.74 -4.94 3.68
CA ILE A 76 -5.49 -4.17 3.86
C ILE A 76 -4.30 -5.12 3.87
N LYS A 77 -4.36 -6.19 4.67
CA LYS A 77 -3.32 -7.21 4.73
C LYS A 77 -3.05 -7.85 3.36
N SER A 78 -4.11 -8.26 2.64
CA SER A 78 -3.99 -8.82 1.29
C SER A 78 -3.37 -7.83 0.30
N ALA A 79 -3.75 -6.55 0.36
CA ALA A 79 -3.22 -5.52 -0.53
C ALA A 79 -1.73 -5.24 -0.28
N VAL A 80 -1.28 -5.27 0.98
CA VAL A 80 0.14 -5.10 1.30
C VAL A 80 0.95 -6.30 0.80
N ALA A 81 0.46 -7.53 0.98
CA ALA A 81 1.13 -8.73 0.47
C ALA A 81 1.25 -8.68 -1.07
N ARG A 82 0.17 -8.33 -1.76
CA ARG A 82 0.15 -8.18 -3.22
C ARG A 82 1.10 -7.09 -3.72
N ALA A 83 1.15 -5.96 -3.02
CA ALA A 83 2.08 -4.88 -3.36
C ALA A 83 3.54 -5.33 -3.22
N ALA A 84 3.86 -6.14 -2.20
CA ALA A 84 5.19 -6.71 -2.02
C ALA A 84 5.59 -7.61 -3.20
N GLU A 85 4.69 -8.50 -3.64
CA GLU A 85 4.90 -9.36 -4.81
C GLU A 85 5.17 -8.52 -6.08
N THR A 86 4.33 -7.51 -6.34
CA THR A 86 4.49 -6.63 -7.52
C THR A 86 5.79 -5.83 -7.48
N MET A 87 6.22 -5.37 -6.29
CA MET A 87 7.48 -4.65 -6.13
C MET A 87 8.69 -5.54 -6.40
N GLN A 88 8.67 -6.81 -5.97
CA GLN A 88 9.74 -7.77 -6.25
C GLN A 88 9.84 -8.11 -7.75
N GLU A 89 8.69 -8.27 -8.43
CA GLU A 89 8.65 -8.54 -9.87
C GLU A 89 9.24 -7.39 -10.69
N ALA A 90 9.05 -6.14 -10.24
CA ALA A 90 9.60 -4.97 -10.92
C ALA A 90 11.13 -4.80 -10.75
N GLU A 91 11.71 -5.42 -9.73
CA GLU A 91 13.15 -5.37 -9.45
C GLU A 91 13.95 -6.54 -10.08
N SER A 92 13.24 -7.55 -10.60
CA SER A 92 13.81 -8.78 -11.19
C SER A 92 14.05 -8.67 -12.70
#